data_AF-A0A9E3V350-F1
#
_entry.id   AF-A0A9E3V350-F1
#
_cell.length_a   1.000
_cell.length_b   1.000
_cell.length_c   1.000
_cell.angle_alpha   90.00
_cell.angle_beta   90.00
_cell.angle_gamma   90.00
#
_symmetry.space_group_name_H-M   'P 1'
#
loop_
_entity.id
_entity.type
_entity.pdbx_description
1 polymer ?
#
loop_
_entity_poly.entity_id
_entity_poly.type
_entity_poly.pdbx_seq_one_letter_code
_entity_poly.pdbx_strand_id
1 'polypeptide(L)'
;MMATPPRSPVRIGNGAGFWGDNIDAPVNLTRDGRLDYLTLEYLAELTLAILAHLRSKDPNAGYVTDFPELLERLAPMLAEQPNLKIVTNAGGLNPSACAAACGAILERAGQG
;
A
#
# COMPACT_ATOMS: atom_id res chain seq x y z
N MET A 1 4.79 17.27 40.52
CA MET A 1 4.24 16.54 39.34
C MET A 1 5.05 16.97 38.12
N MET A 2 5.86 16.09 37.54
CA MET A 2 6.49 16.38 36.24
C MET A 2 5.47 16.14 35.14
N ALA A 3 5.24 17.14 34.29
CA ALA A 3 4.35 17.01 33.13
C ALA A 3 4.95 15.99 32.14
N THR A 4 4.11 15.10 31.61
CA THR A 4 4.52 14.21 30.52
C THR A 4 4.79 15.05 29.27
N PRO A 5 5.93 14.89 28.58
CA PRO A 5 6.19 15.63 27.36
C PRO A 5 5.11 15.30 26.31
N PRO A 6 4.68 16.28 25.50
CA PRO A 6 3.69 16.05 24.46
C PRO A 6 4.24 15.02 23.46
N ARG A 7 3.42 14.04 23.08
CA ARG A 7 3.78 13.08 22.02
C ARG A 7 3.87 13.83 20.69
N SER A 8 4.87 13.47 19.88
CA SER A 8 4.97 13.94 18.49
C SER A 8 3.69 13.59 17.73
N PRO A 9 3.18 14.48 16.86
CA PRO A 9 2.01 14.21 16.04
C PRO A 9 2.29 13.09 15.05
N VAL A 10 1.31 12.22 14.82
CA VAL A 10 1.36 11.16 13.80
C VAL A 10 0.96 11.75 12.45
N ARG A 11 1.77 11.51 11.42
CA ARG A 11 1.54 11.98 10.04
C ARG A 11 0.96 10.85 9.19
N ILE A 12 -0.28 11.03 8.77
CA ILE A 12 -1.01 10.06 7.93
C ILE A 12 -1.31 10.72 6.59
N GLY A 13 -0.90 10.07 5.50
CA GLY A 13 -1.25 10.45 4.14
C GLY A 13 -2.17 9.42 3.49
N ASN A 14 -3.06 9.86 2.62
CA ASN A 14 -3.82 8.98 1.73
C ASN A 14 -3.36 9.23 0.29
N GLY A 15 -2.85 8.19 -0.37
CA GLY A 15 -2.25 8.29 -1.69
C GLY A 15 -3.15 7.79 -2.84
N ALA A 16 -4.29 7.18 -2.54
CA ALA A 16 -5.21 6.63 -3.54
C ALA A 16 -6.62 6.54 -2.95
N GLY A 17 -7.63 6.89 -3.75
CA GLY A 17 -9.05 6.76 -3.39
C GLY A 17 -9.83 5.72 -4.18
N PHE A 18 -9.28 5.19 -5.28
CA PHE A 18 -9.91 4.16 -6.11
C PHE A 18 -8.87 3.40 -6.96
N TRP A 19 -9.27 2.25 -7.54
CA TRP A 19 -8.42 1.55 -8.50
C TRP A 19 -8.38 2.25 -9.86
N GLY A 20 -7.17 2.68 -10.27
CA GLY A 20 -6.95 3.50 -11.46
C GLY A 20 -6.68 4.98 -11.15
N ASP A 21 -6.52 5.34 -9.87
CA ASP A 21 -6.09 6.67 -9.44
C ASP A 21 -4.62 6.96 -9.86
N ASN A 22 -4.16 8.17 -9.59
CA ASN A 22 -2.81 8.61 -9.92
C ASN A 22 -1.74 7.80 -9.16
N ILE A 23 -1.05 6.90 -9.88
CA ILE A 23 0.01 6.04 -9.33
C ILE A 23 1.26 6.80 -8.84
N ASP A 24 1.45 8.05 -9.25
CA ASP A 24 2.57 8.89 -8.79
C ASP A 24 2.26 9.60 -7.47
N ALA A 25 0.98 9.78 -7.12
CA ALA A 25 0.58 10.50 -5.91
C ALA A 25 1.10 9.83 -4.61
N PRO A 26 1.01 8.49 -4.41
CA PRO A 26 1.60 7.83 -3.26
C PRO A 26 3.11 8.03 -3.12
N VAL A 27 3.82 8.01 -4.25
CA VAL A 27 5.29 8.16 -4.30
C VAL A 27 5.68 9.57 -3.90
N ASN A 28 5.05 10.57 -4.51
CA ASN A 28 5.32 11.97 -4.24
C ASN A 28 4.96 12.34 -2.79
N LEU A 29 3.78 11.90 -2.33
CA LEU A 29 3.31 12.19 -0.97
C LEU A 29 4.23 11.58 0.09
N THR A 30 4.68 10.35 -0.11
CA THR A 30 5.60 9.68 0.81
C THR A 30 6.97 10.35 0.86
N ARG A 31 7.51 10.71 -0.32
CA ARG A 31 8.82 11.36 -0.43
C ARG A 31 8.82 12.75 0.20
N ASP A 32 7.82 13.57 -0.11
CA ASP A 32 7.81 14.98 0.24
C ASP A 32 7.16 15.23 1.62
N GLY A 33 6.23 14.37 2.04
CA GLY A 33 5.47 14.52 3.29
C GLY A 33 6.12 13.95 4.56
N ARG A 34 7.08 13.01 4.43
CA ARG A 34 7.69 12.26 5.54
C ARG A 34 6.63 11.71 6.51
N LEU A 35 5.91 10.69 6.06
CA LEU A 35 4.75 10.11 6.74
C LEU A 35 5.15 9.02 7.74
N ASP A 36 4.33 8.85 8.78
CA ASP A 36 4.35 7.64 9.61
C ASP A 36 3.48 6.55 8.98
N TYR A 37 2.37 6.94 8.33
CA TYR A 37 1.47 6.01 7.66
C TYR A 37 1.07 6.53 6.28
N LEU A 38 1.22 5.68 5.28
CA LEU A 38 0.59 5.84 3.97
C LEU A 38 -0.61 4.91 3.89
N THR A 39 -1.78 5.46 3.60
CA THR A 39 -3.00 4.70 3.33
C THR A 39 -3.30 4.70 1.83
N LEU A 40 -3.75 3.57 1.31
CA LEU A 40 -4.12 3.41 -0.10
C LEU A 40 -5.44 2.67 -0.18
N GLU A 41 -6.46 3.33 -0.73
CA GLU A 41 -7.82 2.81 -0.82
C GLU A 41 -8.19 2.47 -2.26
N TYR A 42 -8.71 1.26 -2.48
CA TYR A 42 -9.00 0.74 -3.81
C TYR A 42 -10.39 0.11 -3.98
N LEU A 43 -11.08 -0.24 -2.89
CA LEU A 43 -12.26 -1.09 -2.96
C LEU A 43 -13.54 -0.25 -3.09
N ALA A 44 -14.05 -0.24 -4.32
CA ALA A 44 -15.42 0.12 -4.63
C ALA A 44 -16.19 -1.12 -5.12
N GLU A 45 -17.52 -1.02 -5.25
CA GLU A 45 -18.38 -2.10 -5.75
C GLU A 45 -17.90 -2.63 -7.12
N LEU A 46 -17.56 -1.73 -8.04
CA LEU A 46 -17.01 -2.10 -9.35
C LEU A 46 -15.66 -2.82 -9.22
N THR A 47 -14.75 -2.33 -8.38
CA THR A 47 -13.46 -2.99 -8.12
C THR A 47 -13.68 -4.43 -7.65
N LEU A 48 -14.57 -4.63 -6.67
CA LEU A 48 -14.86 -5.97 -6.14
C LEU A 48 -15.42 -6.92 -7.21
N ALA A 49 -16.29 -6.44 -8.10
CA ALA A 49 -16.80 -7.23 -9.22
C ALA A 49 -15.68 -7.65 -10.19
N ILE A 50 -14.75 -6.75 -10.50
CA ILE A 50 -13.57 -7.07 -11.33
C ILE A 50 -12.68 -8.09 -10.63
N LEU A 51 -12.37 -7.89 -9.35
CA LEU A 51 -11.55 -8.83 -8.58
C LEU A 51 -12.19 -10.21 -8.46
N ALA A 52 -13.52 -10.28 -8.32
CA ALA A 52 -14.26 -11.54 -8.31
C ALA A 52 -14.13 -12.27 -9.66
N HIS A 53 -14.28 -11.54 -10.77
CA HIS A 53 -14.09 -12.08 -12.11
C HIS A 53 -12.66 -12.60 -12.33
N LEU A 54 -11.64 -11.82 -11.93
CA LEU A 54 -10.24 -12.25 -12.03
C LEU A 54 -10.00 -13.52 -11.21
N ARG A 55 -10.47 -13.57 -9.97
CA ARG A 55 -10.33 -14.73 -9.09
C ARG A 55 -11.07 -15.97 -9.60
N SER A 56 -12.18 -15.78 -10.31
CA SER A 56 -12.91 -16.90 -10.93
C SER A 56 -12.12 -17.59 -12.04
N LYS A 57 -11.19 -16.87 -12.68
CA LYS A 57 -10.32 -17.40 -13.74
C LYS A 57 -9.00 -17.94 -13.20
N ASP A 58 -8.45 -17.31 -12.17
CA ASP A 58 -7.22 -17.71 -11.51
C ASP A 58 -7.39 -17.61 -9.99
N PRO A 59 -7.32 -18.73 -9.23
CA PRO A 59 -7.46 -18.70 -7.79
C PRO A 59 -6.37 -17.89 -7.07
N ASN A 60 -5.24 -17.60 -7.72
CA ASN A 60 -4.18 -16.74 -7.19
C ASN A 60 -4.41 -15.25 -7.45
N ALA A 61 -5.39 -14.89 -8.30
CA ALA A 61 -5.79 -13.51 -8.53
C ALA A 61 -6.81 -13.05 -7.48
N GLY A 62 -7.41 -11.87 -7.69
CA GLY A 62 -8.42 -11.29 -6.80
C GLY A 62 -7.91 -10.19 -5.88
N TYR A 63 -6.75 -9.63 -6.17
CA TYR A 63 -6.20 -8.42 -5.57
C TYR A 63 -5.90 -7.37 -6.65
N VAL A 64 -5.72 -6.12 -6.24
CA VAL A 64 -5.41 -4.97 -7.09
C VAL A 64 -4.04 -5.19 -7.74
N THR A 65 -4.04 -5.46 -9.05
CA THR A 65 -2.90 -6.10 -9.73
C THR A 65 -1.66 -5.21 -9.88
N ASP A 66 -1.85 -3.89 -9.85
CA ASP A 66 -0.81 -2.86 -9.93
C ASP A 66 -0.24 -2.48 -8.55
N PHE A 67 -0.86 -2.91 -7.45
CA PHE A 67 -0.36 -2.59 -6.12
C PHE A 67 1.05 -3.14 -5.83
N PRO A 68 1.41 -4.39 -6.18
CA PRO A 68 2.78 -4.88 -6.00
C PRO A 68 3.82 -4.04 -6.76
N GLU A 69 3.51 -3.56 -7.96
CA GLU A 69 4.39 -2.69 -8.74
C GLU A 69 4.52 -1.31 -8.09
N LEU A 70 3.43 -0.75 -7.57
CA LEU A 70 3.48 0.48 -6.77
C LEU A 70 4.34 0.28 -5.52
N LEU A 71 4.25 -0.86 -4.84
CA LEU A 71 5.08 -1.17 -3.67
C LEU A 71 6.57 -1.17 -4.04
N GLU A 72 6.95 -1.69 -5.21
CA GLU A 72 8.33 -1.63 -5.70
C GLU A 72 8.82 -0.18 -5.81
N ARG A 73 7.97 0.72 -6.31
CA ARG A 73 8.27 2.16 -6.39
C ARG A 73 8.36 2.83 -5.01
N LEU A 74 7.66 2.31 -4.01
CA LEU A 74 7.66 2.81 -2.62
C LEU A 74 8.81 2.23 -1.78
N ALA A 75 9.43 1.13 -2.22
CA ALA A 75 10.50 0.44 -1.49
C ALA A 75 11.67 1.35 -1.08
N PRO A 76 12.20 2.26 -1.93
CA PRO A 76 13.26 3.16 -1.50
C PRO A 76 12.86 4.03 -0.30
N MET A 77 11.63 4.56 -0.29
CA MET A 77 11.15 5.36 0.84
C MET A 77 10.91 4.53 2.09
N LEU A 78 10.49 3.26 1.97
CA LEU A 78 10.39 2.36 3.12
C LEU A 78 11.76 2.10 3.77
N ALA A 79 12.83 1.98 2.98
CA ALA A 79 14.18 1.86 3.51
C ALA A 79 14.69 3.16 4.17
N GLU A 80 14.39 4.31 3.59
CA GLU A 80 14.84 5.61 4.11
C GLU A 80 14.02 6.09 5.32
N GLN A 81 12.78 5.63 5.47
CA GLN A 81 11.83 6.08 6.48
C GLN A 81 11.39 4.90 7.38
N PRO A 82 12.17 4.57 8.44
CA PRO A 82 11.94 3.36 9.24
C PRO A 82 10.60 3.33 10.00
N ASN A 83 9.95 4.49 10.16
CA ASN A 83 8.64 4.59 10.79
C ASN A 83 7.47 4.45 9.81
N LEU A 84 7.73 4.54 8.50
CA LEU A 84 6.70 4.51 7.47
C LEU A 84 6.05 3.14 7.40
N LYS A 85 4.72 3.12 7.47
CA LYS A 85 3.92 1.91 7.27
C LYS A 85 2.89 2.14 6.18
N ILE A 86 2.75 1.15 5.30
CA ILE A 86 1.71 1.15 4.27
C ILE A 86 0.52 0.34 4.79
N VAL A 87 -0.65 0.94 4.74
CA VAL A 87 -1.93 0.30 5.07
C VAL A 87 -2.82 0.36 3.83
N THR A 88 -3.29 -0.79 3.36
CA THR A 88 -4.12 -0.85 2.16
C THR A 88 -5.10 -2.01 2.20
N ASN A 89 -6.19 -1.86 1.46
CA ASN A 89 -7.11 -2.95 1.14
C ASN A 89 -6.93 -3.50 -0.29
N ALA A 90 -5.81 -3.20 -0.96
CA ALA A 90 -5.43 -3.73 -2.26
C ALA A 90 -5.54 -5.26 -2.36
N GLY A 91 -5.40 -5.96 -1.23
CA GLY A 91 -5.59 -7.40 -1.14
C GLY A 91 -6.97 -7.90 -1.60
N GLY A 92 -7.99 -7.05 -1.58
CA GLY A 92 -9.31 -7.34 -2.13
C GLY A 92 -9.89 -8.67 -1.68
N LEU A 93 -10.19 -9.55 -2.63
CA LEU A 93 -10.76 -10.87 -2.41
C LEU A 93 -9.69 -11.96 -2.20
N ASN A 94 -8.41 -11.62 -2.29
CA ASN A 94 -7.28 -12.53 -2.06
C ASN A 94 -6.06 -11.84 -1.41
N PRO A 95 -6.19 -11.41 -0.14
CA PRO A 95 -5.13 -10.71 0.55
C PRO A 95 -3.86 -11.55 0.73
N SER A 96 -3.99 -12.87 0.84
CA SER A 96 -2.83 -13.77 0.97
C SER A 96 -1.97 -13.80 -0.30
N ALA A 97 -2.59 -13.89 -1.49
CA ALA A 97 -1.84 -13.83 -2.74
C ALA A 97 -1.23 -12.45 -2.99
N CYS A 98 -1.94 -11.38 -2.62
CA CYS A 98 -1.40 -10.02 -2.65
C CYS A 98 -0.14 -9.89 -1.77
N ALA A 99 -0.19 -10.41 -0.55
CA ALA A 99 0.95 -10.40 0.37
C ALA A 99 2.14 -11.19 -0.17
N ALA A 100 1.89 -12.36 -0.79
CA ALA A 100 2.94 -13.15 -1.43
C ALA A 100 3.59 -12.40 -2.61
N ALA A 101 2.79 -11.74 -3.46
CA ALA A 101 3.30 -10.92 -4.56
C ALA A 101 4.13 -9.73 -4.06
N CYS A 102 3.67 -9.08 -2.98
CA CYS A 102 4.40 -8.01 -2.32
C CYS A 102 5.73 -8.50 -1.71
N GLY A 103 5.73 -9.66 -1.05
CA GLY A 103 6.93 -10.28 -0.51
C GLY A 103 7.98 -10.52 -1.59
N ALA A 104 7.57 -11.11 -2.72
CA ALA A 104 8.47 -11.35 -3.86
C ALA A 104 9.04 -10.05 -4.45
N ILE A 105 8.27 -8.94 -4.47
CA ILE A 105 8.74 -7.61 -4.89
C ILE A 105 9.80 -7.09 -3.91
N LEU A 106 9.51 -7.14 -2.60
CA LEU A 106 10.41 -6.63 -1.57
C LEU A 106 11.71 -7.44 -1.48
N GLU A 107 11.66 -8.76 -1.65
CA GLU A 107 12.85 -9.61 -1.76
C GLU A 107 13.76 -9.15 -2.91
N ARG A 108 13.20 -8.87 -4.09
CA ARG A 108 13.97 -8.34 -5.24
C ARG A 108 14.56 -6.96 -4.97
N ALA A 109 13.88 -6.16 -4.16
CA ALA A 109 14.36 -4.85 -3.71
C ALA A 109 15.40 -4.93 -2.57
N GLY A 110 15.72 -6.13 -2.07
CA GLY A 110 16.65 -6.33 -0.95
C GLY A 110 16.06 -5.98 0.42
N GLN A 111 14.73 -6.04 0.56
CA GLN A 111 13.96 -5.63 1.74
C GLN A 111 13.02 -6.73 2.28
N GLY A 112 13.09 -7.94 1.71
CA GLY A 112 12.27 -9.11 2.07
C GLY A 112 12.95 -10.05 3.05
#